data_AF-A0AA40F056-F1
#
_entry.id   AF-A0AA40F056-F1
#
_cell.length_a   1.000
_cell.length_b   1.000
_cell.length_c   1.000
_cell.angle_alpha   90.00
_cell.angle_beta   90.00
_cell.angle_gamma   90.00
#
_symmetry.space_group_name_H-M   'P 1'
#
loop_
_entity.id
_entity.type
_entity.pdbx_description
1 polymer ?
#
loop_
_entity_poly.entity_id
_entity_poly.type
_entity_poly.pdbx_seq_one_letter_code
_entity_poly.pdbx_strand_id
1 'polypeptide(L)'
;MDVVLEVSDQFLFDYMYQWVLPARPAPSGLTDQAFANGTSMSTWQYKPATEYLQMTPSPAAYGSLWARDNMYRQGVSLFLILWIFGFIVYFVFASLSYLFIFDKKTFEHPKFLKNQIWLEIKQANEAMPIMALCTAPLLVAEVRGYGFLYDTLEEAPWPWWNWFQIPLFLFFTDFGIYWIHRGLHHPWVYKRLHKPHHKWIMPTPFASHAFHPLDGYAQSLPYHIFPFIFPLQKLAYVGLFVFINFWTIMIHDGEYIANNPIINGAACHSIHHLAFNYNYGQYFTLWDRIGGSYRAPEQEMFHKEVKMSEEHWKKEVKVMEKIQLEVEGEDDREYEPEIETKKRQ
;
A
#
# COMPACT_ATOMS: atom_id res chain seq x y z
N MET A 1 4.77 3.52 -13.96
CA MET A 1 5.64 4.22 -12.98
C MET A 1 6.60 5.21 -13.63
N ASP A 2 7.02 4.97 -14.88
CA ASP A 2 7.75 5.91 -15.73
C ASP A 2 7.15 7.33 -15.82
N VAL A 3 5.82 7.48 -15.91
CA VAL A 3 5.17 8.81 -15.90
C VAL A 3 5.45 9.57 -14.60
N VAL A 4 5.31 8.89 -13.45
CA VAL A 4 5.59 9.49 -12.13
C VAL A 4 7.08 9.78 -11.98
N LEU A 5 7.93 8.90 -12.52
CA LEU A 5 9.38 9.09 -12.54
C LEU A 5 9.77 10.32 -13.35
N GLU A 6 9.20 10.54 -14.54
CA GLU A 6 9.47 11.72 -15.37
C GLU A 6 9.09 13.01 -14.65
N VAL A 7 7.90 13.06 -14.04
CA VAL A 7 7.45 14.23 -13.26
C VAL A 7 8.40 14.48 -12.09
N SER A 8 8.79 13.42 -11.38
CA SER A 8 9.70 13.53 -10.23
C SER A 8 11.12 13.93 -10.64
N ASP A 9 11.62 13.42 -11.76
CA ASP A 9 12.89 13.83 -12.35
C ASP A 9 12.88 15.33 -12.69
N GLN A 10 11.81 15.79 -13.36
CA GLN A 10 11.68 17.17 -13.81
C GLN A 10 11.71 18.19 -12.66
N PHE A 11 11.02 17.90 -11.56
CA PHE A 11 10.82 18.88 -10.48
C PHE A 11 11.76 18.68 -9.29
N LEU A 12 12.36 17.50 -9.13
CA LEU A 12 13.13 17.17 -7.93
C LEU A 12 14.45 16.46 -8.26
N PHE A 13 14.40 15.29 -8.90
CA PHE A 13 15.58 14.43 -8.93
C PHE A 13 16.68 14.93 -9.86
N ASP A 14 16.37 15.63 -10.97
CA ASP A 14 17.41 16.25 -11.79
C ASP A 14 18.34 17.15 -10.97
N TYR A 15 17.74 18.05 -10.18
CA TYR A 15 18.47 18.97 -9.32
C TYR A 15 19.21 18.24 -8.20
N MET A 16 18.56 17.24 -7.59
CA MET A 16 19.18 16.42 -6.54
C MET A 16 20.42 15.69 -7.07
N TYR A 17 20.31 14.98 -8.20
CA TYR A 17 21.45 14.24 -8.78
C TYR A 17 22.53 15.17 -9.31
N GLN A 18 22.18 16.33 -9.88
CA GLN A 18 23.17 17.32 -10.27
C GLN A 18 23.97 17.81 -9.05
N TRP A 19 23.32 18.00 -7.90
CA TRP A 19 23.97 18.48 -6.69
C TRP A 19 24.81 17.40 -6.00
N VAL A 20 24.28 16.18 -5.84
CA VAL A 20 24.97 15.08 -5.15
C VAL A 20 26.02 14.40 -6.04
N LEU A 21 25.76 14.31 -7.35
CA LEU A 21 26.60 13.62 -8.34
C LEU A 21 26.79 14.50 -9.59
N PRO A 22 27.45 15.67 -9.48
CA PRO A 22 27.64 16.57 -10.62
C PRO A 22 28.46 15.92 -11.74
N ALA A 23 28.09 16.21 -12.98
CA ALA A 23 28.91 15.85 -14.15
C ALA A 23 30.28 16.54 -14.04
N ARG A 24 31.37 15.81 -14.31
CA ARG A 24 32.72 16.38 -14.27
C ARG A 24 32.97 17.24 -15.52
N PRO A 25 33.62 18.41 -15.40
CA PRO A 25 34.08 19.14 -16.57
C PRO A 25 35.15 18.34 -17.32
N ALA A 26 35.22 18.49 -18.65
CA ALA A 26 36.29 17.92 -19.45
C ALA A 26 37.66 18.46 -18.98
N PRO A 27 38.76 17.69 -19.10
CA PRO A 27 40.10 18.18 -18.80
C PRO A 27 40.40 19.48 -19.58
N SER A 28 40.95 20.47 -18.87
CA SER A 28 41.31 21.79 -19.41
C SER A 28 42.24 21.65 -20.62
N GLY A 29 41.70 21.94 -21.81
CA GLY A 29 42.38 21.74 -23.10
C GLY A 29 41.43 21.60 -24.30
N LEU A 30 40.14 21.35 -24.05
CA LEU A 30 39.07 21.29 -25.07
C LEU A 30 37.98 22.38 -24.87
N THR A 31 38.28 23.42 -24.08
CA THR A 31 37.27 24.19 -23.34
C THR A 31 36.56 25.32 -24.10
N ASP A 32 36.98 25.72 -25.29
CA ASP A 32 36.38 26.92 -25.91
C ASP A 32 35.30 26.63 -26.96
N GLN A 33 35.23 25.41 -27.52
CA GLN A 33 34.15 25.01 -28.44
C GLN A 33 33.06 24.14 -27.80
N ALA A 34 33.37 23.41 -26.73
CA ALA A 34 32.40 22.49 -26.10
C ALA A 34 31.33 23.23 -25.26
N PHE A 35 31.71 24.32 -24.59
CA PHE A 35 30.79 25.12 -23.78
C PHE A 35 29.89 26.05 -24.61
N ALA A 36 30.33 26.48 -25.80
CA ALA A 36 29.52 27.30 -26.72
C ALA A 36 28.35 26.53 -27.35
N ASN A 37 28.42 25.19 -27.37
CA ASN A 37 27.41 24.30 -27.95
C ASN A 37 26.58 23.53 -26.92
N GLY A 38 26.70 23.81 -25.62
CA GLY A 38 25.86 23.18 -24.58
C GLY A 38 25.91 21.65 -24.57
N THR A 39 27.03 21.04 -24.98
CA THR A 39 27.16 19.58 -25.00
C THR A 39 27.39 19.08 -23.58
N SER A 40 26.30 18.75 -22.91
CA SER A 40 26.33 17.76 -21.85
C SER A 40 27.02 16.49 -22.37
N MET A 41 27.92 15.91 -21.59
CA MET A 41 28.49 14.59 -21.87
C MET A 41 27.45 13.45 -21.77
N SER A 42 26.21 13.76 -21.37
CA SER A 42 25.13 12.78 -21.33
C SER A 42 24.69 12.42 -22.75
N THR A 43 24.80 11.14 -23.10
CA THR A 43 24.26 10.59 -24.36
C THR A 43 22.76 10.32 -24.29
N TRP A 44 22.12 10.62 -23.15
CA TRP A 44 20.69 10.44 -22.98
C TRP A 44 19.91 11.38 -23.88
N GLN A 45 18.93 10.83 -24.58
CA GLN A 45 17.99 11.56 -25.41
C GLN A 45 16.63 11.56 -24.75
N TYR A 46 16.00 12.73 -24.67
CA TYR A 46 14.66 12.84 -24.11
C TYR A 46 13.65 12.08 -24.97
N LYS A 47 12.92 11.18 -24.31
CA LYS A 47 11.70 10.56 -24.82
C LYS A 47 10.63 10.73 -23.74
N PRO A 48 9.46 11.31 -24.06
CA PRO A 48 8.38 11.41 -23.09
C PRO A 48 7.93 10.01 -22.67
N ALA A 49 7.65 9.84 -21.38
CA ALA A 49 7.07 8.63 -20.80
C ALA A 49 5.61 8.45 -21.21
N THR A 50 4.92 9.55 -21.51
CA THR A 50 3.53 9.54 -21.97
C THR A 50 3.23 10.63 -23.01
N GLU A 51 2.36 10.34 -23.96
CA GLU A 51 1.83 11.31 -24.93
C GLU A 51 0.90 12.35 -24.27
N TYR A 52 0.28 12.00 -23.13
CA TYR A 52 -0.65 12.89 -22.43
C TYR A 52 0.04 14.06 -21.71
N LEU A 53 1.32 13.91 -21.37
CA LEU A 53 2.07 14.87 -20.56
C LEU A 53 3.52 14.90 -21.02
N GLN A 54 3.86 15.90 -21.83
CA GLN A 54 5.22 16.11 -22.33
C GLN A 54 5.86 17.28 -21.58
N MET A 55 7.04 17.05 -21.00
CA MET A 55 7.79 18.07 -20.26
C MET A 55 9.17 18.24 -20.87
N THR A 56 9.47 19.46 -21.35
CA THR A 56 10.83 19.77 -21.79
C THR A 56 11.81 19.63 -20.63
N PRO A 57 12.84 18.77 -20.73
CA PRO A 57 13.80 18.57 -19.64
C PRO A 57 14.51 19.88 -19.29
N SER A 58 14.69 20.12 -18.00
CA SER A 58 15.49 21.24 -17.52
C SER A 58 16.99 21.03 -17.87
N PRO A 59 17.83 22.09 -17.88
CA PRO A 59 19.28 21.91 -18.01
C PRO A 59 19.87 20.99 -16.93
N ALA A 60 19.24 20.89 -15.76
CA ALA A 60 19.68 20.02 -14.67
C ALA A 60 19.60 18.53 -15.03
N ALA A 61 18.71 18.13 -15.93
CA ALA A 61 18.59 16.76 -16.45
C ALA A 61 19.92 16.22 -16.99
N TYR A 62 20.74 17.13 -17.51
CA TYR A 62 22.00 16.87 -18.19
C TYR A 62 23.23 17.19 -17.33
N GLY A 63 23.03 17.68 -16.10
CA GLY A 63 24.07 18.17 -15.20
C GLY A 63 24.62 17.13 -14.21
N SER A 64 24.07 15.91 -14.21
CA SER A 64 24.48 14.83 -13.31
C SER A 64 25.36 13.79 -14.01
N LEU A 65 26.21 13.11 -13.23
CA LEU A 65 27.05 12.00 -13.68
C LEU A 65 26.22 10.80 -14.14
N TRP A 66 25.06 10.58 -13.51
CA TRP A 66 24.10 9.55 -13.90
C TRP A 66 22.95 10.17 -14.72
N ALA A 67 22.96 9.88 -16.02
CA ALA A 67 21.86 10.22 -16.90
C ALA A 67 20.52 9.59 -16.44
N ARG A 68 19.39 10.15 -16.89
CA ARG A 68 18.03 9.71 -16.49
C ARG A 68 17.74 8.23 -16.79
N ASP A 69 18.37 7.65 -17.81
CA ASP A 69 18.25 6.23 -18.19
C ASP A 69 19.23 5.29 -17.48
N ASN A 70 20.10 5.84 -16.61
CA ASN A 70 21.00 5.05 -15.78
C ASN A 70 20.20 4.22 -14.78
N MET A 71 20.45 2.91 -14.77
CA MET A 71 19.70 1.95 -13.95
C MET A 71 19.80 2.22 -12.44
N TYR A 72 20.95 2.69 -11.94
CA TYR A 72 21.11 3.00 -10.51
C TYR A 72 20.34 4.25 -10.12
N ARG A 73 20.38 5.30 -10.96
CA ARG A 73 19.54 6.49 -10.80
C ARG A 73 18.06 6.12 -10.79
N GLN A 74 17.61 5.36 -11.79
CA GLN A 74 16.21 4.91 -11.86
C GLN A 74 15.82 4.10 -10.62
N GLY A 75 16.68 3.18 -10.17
CA GLY A 75 16.42 2.37 -8.98
C GLY A 75 16.27 3.19 -7.70
N VAL A 76 17.20 4.13 -7.46
CA VAL A 76 17.14 5.01 -6.28
C VAL A 76 15.94 5.96 -6.38
N SER A 77 15.67 6.54 -7.54
CA SER A 77 14.51 7.42 -7.74
C SER A 77 13.20 6.68 -7.53
N LEU A 78 13.02 5.49 -8.11
CA LEU A 78 11.79 4.70 -7.97
C LEU A 78 11.58 4.20 -6.54
N PHE A 79 12.65 3.83 -5.84
CA PHE A 79 12.60 3.55 -4.41
C PHE A 79 12.08 4.76 -3.62
N LEU A 80 12.67 5.94 -3.83
CA LEU A 80 12.27 7.17 -3.14
C LEU A 80 10.84 7.59 -3.50
N ILE A 81 10.45 7.51 -4.76
CA ILE A 81 9.09 7.76 -5.22
C ILE A 81 8.13 6.85 -4.47
N LEU A 82 8.35 5.54 -4.53
CA LEU A 82 7.42 4.58 -3.94
C LEU A 82 7.28 4.78 -2.43
N TRP A 83 8.40 5.02 -1.75
CA TRP A 83 8.40 5.29 -0.32
C TRP A 83 7.68 6.61 0.03
N ILE A 84 8.10 7.73 -0.55
CA ILE A 84 7.57 9.06 -0.20
C ILE A 84 6.12 9.19 -0.67
N PHE A 85 5.80 8.75 -1.88
CA PHE A 85 4.43 8.78 -2.39
C PHE A 85 3.52 7.87 -1.57
N GLY A 86 3.98 6.66 -1.22
CA GLY A 86 3.28 5.78 -0.29
C GLY A 86 3.00 6.46 1.04
N PHE A 87 3.98 7.14 1.63
CA PHE A 87 3.82 7.93 2.86
C PHE A 87 2.77 9.02 2.73
N ILE A 88 2.81 9.80 1.64
CA ILE A 88 1.84 10.88 1.41
C ILE A 88 0.43 10.28 1.31
N VAL A 89 0.23 9.26 0.50
CA VAL A 89 -1.06 8.58 0.33
C VAL A 89 -1.56 8.01 1.65
N TYR A 90 -0.70 7.32 2.39
CA TYR A 90 -1.00 6.76 3.71
C TYR A 90 -1.43 7.84 4.69
N PHE A 91 -0.62 8.88 4.92
CA PHE A 91 -0.94 9.91 5.90
C PHE A 91 -2.15 10.74 5.48
N VAL A 92 -2.33 11.04 4.19
CA VAL A 92 -3.50 11.79 3.72
C VAL A 92 -4.77 10.98 3.98
N PHE A 93 -4.89 9.77 3.45
CA PHE A 93 -6.14 9.00 3.57
C PHE A 93 -6.38 8.46 4.97
N ALA A 94 -5.35 8.01 5.70
CA ALA A 94 -5.51 7.58 7.09
C ALA A 94 -5.91 8.74 7.99
N SER A 95 -5.35 9.94 7.80
CA SER A 95 -5.77 11.12 8.57
C SER A 95 -7.18 11.57 8.21
N LEU A 96 -7.55 11.59 6.92
CA LEU A 96 -8.92 11.92 6.52
C LEU A 96 -9.93 10.92 7.09
N SER A 97 -9.65 9.62 7.00
CA SER A 97 -10.47 8.57 7.62
C SER A 97 -10.56 8.78 9.13
N TYR A 98 -9.42 9.02 9.79
CA TYR A 98 -9.37 9.27 11.23
C TYR A 98 -10.17 10.50 11.65
N LEU A 99 -10.14 11.59 10.89
CA LEU A 99 -10.81 12.84 11.24
C LEU A 99 -12.31 12.82 10.96
N PHE A 100 -12.73 12.19 9.87
CA PHE A 100 -14.10 12.32 9.36
C PHE A 100 -14.95 11.05 9.48
N ILE A 101 -14.33 9.88 9.58
CA ILE A 101 -15.01 8.58 9.45
C ILE A 101 -14.89 7.76 10.74
N PHE A 102 -13.67 7.57 11.25
CA PHE A 102 -13.37 6.70 12.39
C PHE A 102 -14.08 7.10 13.69
N ASP A 103 -14.87 6.19 14.28
CA ASP A 103 -15.50 6.39 15.58
C ASP A 103 -14.49 6.34 16.74
N LYS A 104 -14.29 7.49 17.39
CA LYS A 104 -13.42 7.65 18.56
C LYS A 104 -13.86 6.85 19.78
N LYS A 105 -15.12 6.42 19.86
CA LYS A 105 -15.58 5.52 20.93
C LYS A 105 -14.85 4.18 20.91
N THR A 106 -14.21 3.81 19.79
CA THR A 106 -13.35 2.61 19.69
C THR A 106 -12.20 2.62 20.72
N PHE A 107 -11.75 3.80 21.18
CA PHE A 107 -10.72 3.91 22.22
C PHE A 107 -11.18 3.38 23.59
N GLU A 108 -12.48 3.28 23.82
CA GLU A 108 -13.05 2.71 25.05
C GLU A 108 -13.12 1.18 24.99
N HIS A 109 -12.80 0.56 23.85
CA HIS A 109 -12.85 -0.89 23.72
C HIS A 109 -11.76 -1.55 24.60
N PRO A 110 -12.09 -2.60 25.38
CA PRO A 110 -11.15 -3.23 26.34
C PRO A 110 -9.92 -3.89 25.68
N LYS A 111 -9.97 -4.08 24.36
CA LYS A 111 -8.85 -4.60 23.55
C LYS A 111 -8.12 -3.54 22.72
N PHE A 112 -8.35 -2.27 23.03
CA PHE A 112 -7.55 -1.18 22.46
C PHE A 112 -6.21 -1.09 23.21
N LEU A 113 -5.10 -1.05 22.46
CA LEU A 113 -3.76 -1.05 23.06
C LEU A 113 -3.36 0.33 23.56
N LYS A 114 -2.52 0.35 24.60
CA LYS A 114 -1.94 1.60 25.09
C LYS A 114 -1.08 2.25 24.01
N ASN A 115 -1.33 3.53 23.71
CA ASN A 115 -0.65 4.28 22.65
C ASN A 115 -0.79 3.66 21.25
N GLN A 116 -1.87 2.92 20.96
CA GLN A 116 -2.01 2.12 19.73
C GLN A 116 -1.72 2.91 18.46
N ILE A 117 -2.32 4.11 18.29
CA ILE A 117 -2.12 4.94 17.09
C ILE A 117 -0.65 5.23 16.84
N TRP A 118 0.12 5.54 17.90
CA TRP A 118 1.56 5.80 17.73
C TRP A 118 2.30 4.52 17.33
N LEU A 119 1.98 3.39 17.96
CA LEU A 119 2.61 2.12 17.65
C LEU A 119 2.28 1.65 16.21
N GLU A 120 1.06 1.88 15.75
CA GLU A 120 0.62 1.63 14.36
C GLU A 120 1.41 2.49 13.38
N ILE A 121 1.45 3.81 13.60
CA ILE A 121 2.21 4.74 12.75
C ILE A 121 3.70 4.37 12.74
N LYS A 122 4.29 4.11 13.90
CA LYS A 122 5.70 3.71 14.01
C LYS A 122 5.97 2.46 13.18
N GLN A 123 5.15 1.42 13.34
CA GLN A 123 5.34 0.16 12.61
C GLN A 123 5.17 0.34 11.10
N ALA A 124 4.17 1.10 10.65
CA ALA A 124 4.01 1.42 9.23
C ALA A 124 5.24 2.15 8.68
N ASN A 125 5.77 3.13 9.42
CA ASN A 125 6.93 3.91 9.01
C ASN A 125 8.24 3.09 9.00
N GLU A 126 8.36 2.08 9.86
CA GLU A 126 9.47 1.11 9.84
C GLU A 126 9.35 0.12 8.67
N ALA A 127 8.13 -0.28 8.30
CA ALA A 127 7.89 -1.30 7.28
C ALA A 127 7.99 -0.76 5.84
N MET A 128 7.37 0.39 5.55
CA MET A 128 7.22 0.91 4.19
C MET A 128 8.53 1.17 3.42
N PRO A 129 9.64 1.67 4.03
CA PRO A 129 10.90 1.78 3.32
C PRO A 129 11.43 0.41 2.85
N ILE A 130 11.33 -0.62 3.70
CA ILE A 130 11.81 -1.96 3.34
C ILE A 130 10.90 -2.56 2.25
N MET A 131 9.58 -2.37 2.35
CA MET A 131 8.65 -2.76 1.29
C MET A 131 9.00 -2.07 -0.04
N ALA A 132 9.23 -0.74 -0.01
CA ALA A 132 9.61 0.02 -1.20
C ALA A 132 10.93 -0.48 -1.80
N LEU A 133 11.91 -0.84 -0.95
CA LEU A 133 13.18 -1.41 -1.40
C LEU A 133 12.99 -2.77 -2.09
N CYS A 134 12.14 -3.64 -1.54
CA CYS A 134 11.82 -4.94 -2.15
C CYS A 134 11.04 -4.79 -3.47
N THR A 135 10.21 -3.76 -3.61
CA THR A 135 9.42 -3.50 -4.82
C THR A 135 10.21 -2.76 -5.91
N ALA A 136 11.18 -1.93 -5.56
CA ALA A 136 11.93 -1.10 -6.51
C ALA A 136 12.53 -1.87 -7.71
N PRO A 137 13.08 -3.10 -7.57
CA PRO A 137 13.56 -3.89 -8.71
C PRO A 137 12.46 -4.19 -9.75
N LEU A 138 11.23 -4.44 -9.32
CA LEU A 138 10.10 -4.65 -10.23
C LEU A 138 9.78 -3.36 -11.00
N LEU A 139 9.75 -2.22 -10.31
CA LEU A 139 9.51 -0.93 -10.97
C LEU A 139 10.63 -0.55 -11.94
N VAL A 140 11.88 -0.89 -11.63
CA VAL A 140 13.00 -0.72 -12.56
C VAL A 140 12.80 -1.60 -13.79
N ALA A 141 12.36 -2.84 -13.63
CA ALA A 141 12.05 -3.71 -14.76
C ALA A 141 10.90 -3.13 -15.61
N GLU A 142 9.85 -2.58 -14.99
CA GLU A 142 8.75 -1.90 -15.69
C GLU A 142 9.23 -0.73 -16.55
N VAL A 143 9.95 0.23 -15.97
CA VAL A 143 10.40 1.43 -16.72
C VAL A 143 11.43 1.11 -17.81
N ARG A 144 12.05 -0.08 -17.74
CA ARG A 144 12.96 -0.60 -18.75
C ARG A 144 12.27 -1.45 -19.82
N GLY A 145 10.94 -1.56 -19.76
CA GLY A 145 10.14 -2.20 -20.80
C GLY A 145 10.01 -3.72 -20.67
N TYR A 146 10.28 -4.30 -19.50
CA TYR A 146 10.07 -5.74 -19.26
C TYR A 146 8.60 -6.09 -18.95
N GLY A 147 7.76 -5.10 -18.67
CA GLY A 147 6.31 -5.27 -18.48
C GLY A 147 5.51 -4.87 -19.72
N PHE A 148 4.26 -5.33 -19.78
CA PHE A 148 3.27 -4.99 -20.81
C PHE A 148 2.54 -3.68 -20.49
N LEU A 149 3.28 -2.63 -20.15
CA LEU A 149 2.69 -1.30 -19.95
C LEU A 149 2.49 -0.61 -21.30
N TYR A 150 1.29 -0.08 -21.53
CA TYR A 150 0.96 0.71 -22.72
C TYR A 150 0.51 2.11 -22.33
N ASP A 151 0.75 3.08 -23.20
CA ASP A 151 0.58 4.49 -22.85
C ASP A 151 -0.81 5.02 -23.20
N THR A 152 -1.15 5.05 -24.49
CA THR A 152 -2.41 5.65 -24.96
C THR A 152 -3.55 4.63 -25.02
N LEU A 153 -4.80 5.12 -25.03
CA LEU A 153 -5.98 4.23 -25.10
C LEU A 153 -6.02 3.45 -26.42
N GLU A 154 -5.43 4.01 -27.48
CA GLU A 154 -5.34 3.46 -28.83
C GLU A 154 -4.35 2.28 -28.92
N GLU A 155 -3.35 2.22 -28.04
CA GLU A 155 -2.39 1.11 -27.93
C GLU A 155 -2.98 -0.13 -27.25
N ALA A 156 -4.20 -0.04 -26.72
CA ALA A 156 -4.84 -1.15 -26.06
C ALA A 156 -4.97 -2.37 -27.01
N PRO A 157 -4.79 -3.61 -26.51
CA PRO A 157 -4.87 -4.82 -27.33
C PRO A 157 -6.17 -4.96 -28.14
N TRP A 158 -7.28 -4.40 -27.65
CA TRP A 158 -8.56 -4.29 -28.33
C TRP A 158 -9.45 -3.21 -27.67
N PRO A 159 -10.52 -2.71 -28.33
CA PRO A 159 -11.21 -1.49 -27.92
C PRO A 159 -11.76 -1.45 -26.49
N TRP A 160 -12.26 -2.58 -25.94
CA TRP A 160 -12.79 -2.58 -24.57
C TRP A 160 -11.77 -3.01 -23.50
N TRP A 161 -10.53 -3.28 -23.89
CA TRP A 161 -9.48 -3.64 -22.93
C TRP A 161 -9.26 -2.54 -21.89
N ASN A 162 -9.36 -1.26 -22.31
CA ASN A 162 -9.19 -0.11 -21.41
C ASN A 162 -10.16 -0.15 -20.20
N TRP A 163 -11.35 -0.72 -20.38
CA TRP A 163 -12.33 -0.91 -19.32
C TRP A 163 -12.17 -2.26 -18.64
N PHE A 164 -11.91 -3.32 -19.41
CA PHE A 164 -11.81 -4.69 -18.92
C PHE A 164 -10.57 -4.93 -18.02
N GLN A 165 -9.47 -4.21 -18.25
CA GLN A 165 -8.25 -4.32 -17.44
C GLN A 165 -8.50 -4.02 -15.96
N ILE A 166 -9.47 -3.15 -15.62
CA ILE A 166 -9.77 -2.74 -14.24
C ILE A 166 -10.37 -3.90 -13.43
N PRO A 167 -11.53 -4.50 -13.81
CA PRO A 167 -12.04 -5.65 -13.09
C PRO A 167 -11.07 -6.83 -13.16
N LEU A 168 -10.37 -7.05 -14.28
CA LEU A 168 -9.35 -8.09 -14.37
C LEU A 168 -8.23 -7.88 -13.32
N PHE A 169 -7.74 -6.65 -13.17
CA PHE A 169 -6.76 -6.29 -12.14
C PHE A 169 -7.30 -6.58 -10.74
N LEU A 170 -8.53 -6.16 -10.43
CA LEU A 170 -9.14 -6.40 -9.12
C LEU A 170 -9.29 -7.90 -8.83
N PHE A 171 -9.81 -8.70 -9.76
CA PHE A 171 -9.96 -10.14 -9.55
C PHE A 171 -8.62 -10.88 -9.45
N PHE A 172 -7.63 -10.52 -10.28
CA PHE A 172 -6.30 -11.12 -10.23
C PHE A 172 -5.58 -10.82 -8.92
N THR A 173 -5.63 -9.56 -8.49
CA THR A 173 -4.96 -9.12 -7.28
C THR A 173 -5.65 -9.65 -6.03
N ASP A 174 -6.99 -9.67 -5.99
CA ASP A 174 -7.77 -10.30 -4.93
C ASP A 174 -7.42 -11.79 -4.78
N PHE A 175 -7.30 -12.52 -5.91
CA PHE A 175 -6.88 -13.92 -5.92
C PHE A 175 -5.48 -14.11 -5.33
N GLY A 176 -4.51 -13.33 -5.81
CA GLY A 176 -3.13 -13.43 -5.35
C GLY A 176 -3.01 -13.10 -3.85
N ILE A 177 -3.66 -12.02 -3.42
CA ILE A 177 -3.65 -11.57 -2.03
C ILE A 177 -4.33 -12.59 -1.14
N TYR A 178 -5.49 -13.12 -1.53
CA TYR A 178 -6.19 -14.15 -0.77
C TYR A 178 -5.27 -15.32 -0.39
N TRP A 179 -4.54 -15.87 -1.36
CA TRP A 179 -3.66 -17.02 -1.10
C TRP A 179 -2.43 -16.66 -0.28
N ILE A 180 -1.84 -15.48 -0.53
CA ILE A 180 -0.71 -14.98 0.25
C ILE A 180 -1.14 -14.74 1.68
N HIS A 181 -2.26 -14.07 1.89
CA HIS A 181 -2.84 -13.76 3.19
C HIS A 181 -3.21 -15.04 3.96
N ARG A 182 -3.90 -15.98 3.32
CA ARG A 182 -4.18 -17.29 3.91
C ARG A 182 -2.89 -18.05 4.27
N GLY A 183 -1.86 -17.96 3.42
CA GLY A 183 -0.54 -18.53 3.69
C GLY A 183 0.20 -17.86 4.86
N LEU A 184 0.04 -16.54 5.03
CA LEU A 184 0.55 -15.77 6.16
C LEU A 184 -0.08 -16.22 7.49
N HIS A 185 -1.31 -16.73 7.47
CA HIS A 185 -1.99 -17.34 8.62
C HIS A 185 -1.57 -18.80 8.89
N HIS A 186 -0.73 -19.40 8.06
CA HIS A 186 -0.16 -20.70 8.38
C HIS A 186 0.70 -20.61 9.66
N PRO A 187 0.59 -21.54 10.65
CA PRO A 187 1.22 -21.39 11.96
C PRO A 187 2.74 -21.13 11.94
N TRP A 188 3.43 -21.62 10.92
CA TRP A 188 4.87 -21.46 10.73
C TRP A 188 5.29 -20.07 10.22
N VAL A 189 4.36 -19.33 9.62
CA VAL A 189 4.57 -18.02 9.02
C VAL A 189 3.96 -16.93 9.91
N TYR A 190 2.75 -17.18 10.42
CA TYR A 190 1.94 -16.24 11.21
C TYR A 190 2.74 -15.57 12.32
N LYS A 191 3.35 -16.36 13.22
CA LYS A 191 4.07 -15.82 14.39
C LYS A 191 5.21 -14.87 14.02
N ARG A 192 5.80 -15.02 12.83
CA ARG A 192 6.96 -14.23 12.38
C ARG A 192 6.58 -13.01 11.57
N LEU A 193 5.61 -13.16 10.68
CA LEU A 193 5.31 -12.14 9.67
C LEU A 193 3.97 -11.44 9.92
N HIS A 194 2.94 -12.16 10.34
CA HIS A 194 1.57 -11.63 10.32
C HIS A 194 0.98 -11.33 11.71
N LYS A 195 1.44 -12.01 12.77
CA LYS A 195 1.14 -11.66 14.17
C LYS A 195 1.38 -10.17 14.48
N PRO A 196 2.48 -9.52 14.00
CA PRO A 196 2.68 -8.10 14.22
C PRO A 196 1.58 -7.19 13.66
N HIS A 197 0.82 -7.64 12.67
CA HIS A 197 -0.37 -6.92 12.18
C HIS A 197 -1.61 -7.29 12.99
N HIS A 198 -1.78 -8.57 13.29
CA HIS A 198 -2.92 -9.09 14.06
C HIS A 198 -2.92 -8.73 15.55
N LYS A 199 -1.87 -8.09 16.05
CA LYS A 199 -1.89 -7.51 17.39
C LYS A 199 -2.90 -6.35 17.51
N TRP A 200 -3.29 -5.73 16.39
CA TRP A 200 -4.27 -4.64 16.33
C TRP A 200 -5.71 -5.18 16.27
N ILE A 201 -6.20 -5.77 17.37
CA ILE A 201 -7.56 -6.37 17.39
C ILE A 201 -8.64 -5.35 17.00
N MET A 202 -8.50 -4.12 17.50
CA MET A 202 -9.35 -2.98 17.14
C MET A 202 -8.54 -2.00 16.31
N PRO A 203 -8.27 -2.29 15.03
CA PRO A 203 -7.38 -1.47 14.23
C PRO A 203 -7.94 -0.06 14.05
N THR A 204 -7.05 0.92 13.94
CA THR A 204 -7.41 2.25 13.40
C THR A 204 -7.05 2.34 11.91
N PRO A 205 -7.41 3.42 11.19
CA PRO A 205 -6.97 3.63 9.81
C PRO A 205 -5.44 3.58 9.65
N PHE A 206 -4.69 3.90 10.71
CA PHE A 206 -3.23 3.84 10.73
C PHE A 206 -2.68 2.40 10.85
N ALA A 207 -3.49 1.42 11.26
CA ALA A 207 -3.10 0.00 11.26
C ALA A 207 -2.94 -0.59 9.84
N SER A 208 -3.55 0.07 8.84
CA SER A 208 -3.65 -0.41 7.46
C SER A 208 -2.32 -0.76 6.79
N HIS A 209 -1.20 -0.18 7.23
CA HIS A 209 0.15 -0.45 6.74
C HIS A 209 1.11 -0.89 7.85
N ALA A 210 0.60 -1.13 9.05
CA ALA A 210 1.38 -1.53 10.22
C ALA A 210 1.61 -3.05 10.22
N PHE A 211 2.37 -3.54 9.23
CA PHE A 211 2.73 -4.94 9.05
C PHE A 211 4.20 -5.21 9.39
N HIS A 212 4.61 -6.48 9.37
CA HIS A 212 6.00 -6.79 9.09
C HIS A 212 6.32 -6.41 7.62
N PRO A 213 7.50 -5.87 7.28
CA PRO A 213 7.79 -5.44 5.91
C PRO A 213 7.66 -6.54 4.85
N LEU A 214 8.09 -7.76 5.16
CA LEU A 214 7.93 -8.91 4.25
C LEU A 214 6.48 -9.39 4.11
N ASP A 215 5.64 -9.13 5.11
CA ASP A 215 4.19 -9.40 5.01
C ASP A 215 3.56 -8.41 4.03
N GLY A 216 3.75 -7.10 4.27
CA GLY A 216 3.24 -6.06 3.38
C GLY A 216 3.77 -6.17 1.95
N TYR A 217 5.06 -6.53 1.76
CA TYR A 217 5.63 -6.78 0.44
C TYR A 217 5.00 -8.01 -0.24
N ALA A 218 4.82 -9.12 0.48
CA ALA A 218 4.20 -10.31 -0.09
C ALA A 218 2.76 -10.00 -0.54
N GLN A 219 1.97 -9.32 0.30
CA GLN A 219 0.60 -8.95 -0.06
C GLN A 219 0.54 -7.90 -1.19
N SER A 220 1.54 -7.03 -1.34
CA SER A 220 1.55 -6.07 -2.46
C SER A 220 2.01 -6.67 -3.80
N LEU A 221 2.68 -7.82 -3.76
CA LEU A 221 3.31 -8.44 -4.93
C LEU A 221 2.35 -8.67 -6.12
N PRO A 222 1.09 -9.12 -5.93
CA PRO A 222 0.17 -9.30 -7.05
C PRO A 222 -0.08 -8.01 -7.86
N TYR A 223 -0.09 -6.84 -7.21
CA TYR A 223 -0.26 -5.55 -7.89
C TYR A 223 0.92 -5.22 -8.82
N HIS A 224 2.13 -5.66 -8.45
CA HIS A 224 3.35 -5.41 -9.21
C HIS A 224 3.66 -6.52 -10.22
N ILE A 225 3.15 -7.74 -10.02
CA ILE A 225 3.26 -8.82 -11.01
C ILE A 225 2.28 -8.64 -12.17
N PHE A 226 1.10 -8.07 -11.92
CA PHE A 226 0.07 -7.89 -12.95
C PHE A 226 0.59 -7.34 -14.29
N PRO A 227 1.33 -6.21 -14.35
CA PRO A 227 1.82 -5.67 -15.62
C PRO A 227 2.85 -6.55 -16.33
N PHE A 228 3.40 -7.59 -15.70
CA PHE A 228 4.30 -8.56 -16.35
C PHE A 228 3.54 -9.75 -16.96
N ILE A 229 2.24 -9.85 -16.73
CA ILE A 229 1.38 -10.92 -17.25
C ILE A 229 0.33 -10.37 -18.21
N PHE A 230 -0.24 -9.20 -17.89
CA PHE A 230 -1.33 -8.59 -18.63
C PHE A 230 -1.01 -7.16 -19.06
N PRO A 231 -1.46 -6.73 -20.24
CA PRO A 231 -1.35 -5.34 -20.65
C PRO A 231 -2.07 -4.40 -19.67
N LEU A 232 -1.38 -3.37 -19.19
CA LEU A 232 -1.93 -2.40 -18.25
C LEU A 232 -1.60 -0.97 -18.67
N GLN A 233 -2.61 -0.11 -18.76
CA GLN A 233 -2.42 1.28 -19.15
C GLN A 233 -1.68 2.05 -18.04
N LYS A 234 -0.67 2.84 -18.42
CA LYS A 234 0.23 3.52 -17.45
C LYS A 234 -0.51 4.40 -16.44
N LEU A 235 -1.48 5.21 -16.86
CA LEU A 235 -2.23 6.10 -15.96
C LEU A 235 -3.24 5.33 -15.10
N ALA A 236 -3.89 4.30 -15.65
CA ALA A 236 -4.76 3.38 -14.93
C ALA A 236 -3.96 2.68 -13.83
N TYR A 237 -2.70 2.31 -14.08
CA TYR A 237 -1.86 1.70 -13.06
C TYR A 237 -1.60 2.66 -11.88
N VAL A 238 -1.30 3.94 -12.16
CA VAL A 238 -1.14 4.97 -11.12
C VAL A 238 -2.45 5.18 -10.35
N GLY A 239 -3.59 5.25 -11.04
CA GLY A 239 -4.91 5.37 -10.41
C GLY A 239 -5.25 4.17 -9.53
N LEU A 240 -4.95 2.95 -10.00
CA LEU A 240 -5.12 1.72 -9.25
C LEU A 240 -4.22 1.70 -8.02
N PHE A 241 -2.97 2.17 -8.11
CA PHE A 241 -2.08 2.30 -6.95
C PHE A 241 -2.70 3.19 -5.86
N VAL A 242 -3.31 4.32 -6.22
CA VAL A 242 -4.01 5.17 -5.25
C VAL A 242 -5.24 4.46 -4.68
N PHE A 243 -6.03 3.80 -5.54
CA PHE A 243 -7.23 3.06 -5.14
C PHE A 243 -6.91 1.93 -4.14
N ILE A 244 -5.87 1.12 -4.39
CA ILE A 244 -5.53 -0.01 -3.50
C ILE A 244 -5.13 0.48 -2.10
N ASN A 245 -4.40 1.60 -2.00
CA ASN A 245 -3.99 2.18 -0.73
C ASN A 245 -5.21 2.76 0.01
N PHE A 246 -6.05 3.51 -0.70
CA PHE A 246 -7.31 4.02 -0.17
C PHE A 246 -8.19 2.89 0.37
N TRP A 247 -8.39 1.83 -0.42
CA TRP A 247 -9.18 0.67 -0.03
C TRP A 247 -8.62 -0.01 1.22
N THR A 248 -7.31 -0.26 1.24
CA THR A 248 -6.63 -0.87 2.39
C THR A 248 -6.84 -0.06 3.66
N ILE A 249 -6.88 1.27 3.58
CA ILE A 249 -7.18 2.14 4.73
C ILE A 249 -8.65 2.00 5.17
N MET A 250 -9.59 2.05 4.22
CA MET A 250 -11.02 1.98 4.50
C MET A 250 -11.46 0.66 5.14
N ILE A 251 -10.85 -0.48 4.80
CA ILE A 251 -11.22 -1.75 5.46
C ILE A 251 -10.72 -1.85 6.91
N HIS A 252 -9.85 -0.94 7.38
CA HIS A 252 -9.32 -0.92 8.75
C HIS A 252 -9.91 0.18 9.64
N ASP A 253 -10.78 1.05 9.11
CA ASP A 253 -11.35 2.15 9.89
C ASP A 253 -12.50 1.71 10.82
N GLY A 254 -12.93 0.45 10.72
CA GLY A 254 -13.97 -0.11 11.56
C GLY A 254 -15.38 0.43 11.24
N GLU A 255 -15.59 1.23 10.20
CA GLU A 255 -16.91 1.76 9.86
C GLU A 255 -17.66 0.85 8.90
N TYR A 256 -18.72 0.21 9.41
CA TYR A 256 -19.46 -0.83 8.70
C TYR A 256 -20.59 -0.21 7.86
N ILE A 257 -20.22 0.49 6.78
CA ILE A 257 -21.15 1.30 5.98
C ILE A 257 -22.13 0.45 5.14
N ALA A 258 -21.68 -0.71 4.63
CA ALA A 258 -22.48 -1.52 3.70
C ALA A 258 -22.49 -2.99 4.10
N ASN A 259 -23.68 -3.54 4.35
CA ASN A 259 -23.90 -4.98 4.47
C ASN A 259 -23.99 -5.61 3.08
N ASN A 260 -22.83 -5.82 2.45
CA ASN A 260 -22.74 -6.39 1.11
C ASN A 260 -22.11 -7.79 1.16
N PRO A 261 -22.79 -8.86 0.70
CA PRO A 261 -22.27 -10.22 0.78
C PRO A 261 -21.15 -10.51 -0.21
N ILE A 262 -20.92 -9.65 -1.21
CA ILE A 262 -19.91 -9.80 -2.27
C ILE A 262 -18.62 -9.05 -1.90
N ILE A 263 -18.76 -7.87 -1.29
CA ILE A 263 -17.62 -7.00 -0.98
C ILE A 263 -17.04 -7.38 0.39
N ASN A 264 -15.72 -7.57 0.46
CA ASN A 264 -14.99 -7.69 1.71
C ASN A 264 -14.70 -6.29 2.29
N GLY A 265 -15.70 -5.73 2.98
CA GLY A 265 -15.60 -4.40 3.61
C GLY A 265 -15.06 -4.45 5.04
N ALA A 266 -15.06 -3.28 5.70
CA ALA A 266 -14.56 -3.13 7.08
C ALA A 266 -15.15 -4.14 8.07
N ALA A 267 -16.44 -4.47 7.97
CA ALA A 267 -17.07 -5.46 8.86
C ALA A 267 -16.46 -6.86 8.73
N CYS A 268 -16.23 -7.31 7.50
CA CYS A 268 -15.62 -8.61 7.22
C CYS A 268 -14.15 -8.63 7.69
N HIS A 269 -13.42 -7.51 7.51
CA HIS A 269 -12.04 -7.37 7.93
C HIS A 269 -11.88 -7.22 9.45
N SER A 270 -12.82 -6.57 10.15
CA SER A 270 -12.83 -6.55 11.62
C SER A 270 -13.08 -7.94 12.19
N ILE A 271 -13.94 -8.75 11.58
CA ILE A 271 -14.08 -10.18 11.95
C ILE A 271 -12.78 -10.93 11.70
N HIS A 272 -12.05 -10.59 10.65
CA HIS A 272 -10.73 -11.17 10.38
C HIS A 272 -9.74 -10.86 11.52
N HIS A 273 -9.66 -9.61 12.00
CA HIS A 273 -8.82 -9.24 13.15
C HIS A 273 -9.28 -9.85 14.49
N LEU A 274 -10.57 -10.16 14.63
CA LEU A 274 -11.13 -10.81 15.84
C LEU A 274 -11.00 -12.33 15.83
N ALA A 275 -11.13 -12.97 14.67
CA ALA A 275 -11.24 -14.42 14.54
C ALA A 275 -10.06 -15.07 13.82
N PHE A 276 -9.13 -14.28 13.27
CA PHE A 276 -7.87 -14.62 12.59
C PHE A 276 -8.00 -15.50 11.33
N ASN A 277 -8.82 -16.56 11.38
CA ASN A 277 -8.89 -17.61 10.38
C ASN A 277 -10.00 -17.46 9.32
N TYR A 278 -10.52 -16.25 9.14
CA TYR A 278 -11.66 -15.98 8.25
C TYR A 278 -11.46 -14.70 7.44
N ASN A 279 -12.15 -14.58 6.30
CA ASN A 279 -12.24 -13.36 5.49
C ASN A 279 -10.88 -12.79 5.01
N TYR A 280 -10.07 -13.60 4.35
CA TYR A 280 -8.73 -13.22 3.87
C TYR A 280 -8.71 -12.36 2.60
N GLY A 281 -9.82 -12.30 1.84
CA GLY A 281 -9.88 -11.55 0.57
C GLY A 281 -9.65 -10.05 0.77
N GLN A 282 -9.15 -9.36 -0.26
CA GLN A 282 -8.85 -7.93 -0.17
C GLN A 282 -10.10 -7.10 -0.47
N TYR A 283 -10.77 -7.40 -1.60
CA TYR A 283 -11.91 -6.65 -2.11
C TYR A 283 -13.19 -7.46 -2.10
N PHE A 284 -13.10 -8.76 -2.36
CA PHE A 284 -14.27 -9.62 -2.55
C PHE A 284 -14.27 -10.80 -1.56
N THR A 285 -15.47 -11.26 -1.23
CA THR A 285 -15.68 -12.48 -0.44
C THR A 285 -15.59 -13.75 -1.28
N LEU A 286 -15.35 -13.62 -2.59
CA LEU A 286 -15.39 -14.71 -3.56
C LEU A 286 -14.44 -15.85 -3.17
N TRP A 287 -13.17 -15.54 -2.94
CA TRP A 287 -12.17 -16.55 -2.63
C TRP A 287 -12.33 -17.14 -1.23
N ASP A 288 -12.84 -16.36 -0.28
CA ASP A 288 -13.22 -16.87 1.03
C ASP A 288 -14.36 -17.89 0.95
N ARG A 289 -15.34 -17.65 0.08
CA ARG A 289 -16.44 -18.60 -0.15
C ARG A 289 -15.96 -19.88 -0.83
N ILE A 290 -15.12 -19.74 -1.85
CA ILE A 290 -14.53 -20.89 -2.56
C ILE A 290 -13.61 -21.69 -1.62
N GLY A 291 -12.80 -21.00 -0.83
CA GLY A 291 -11.81 -21.60 0.07
C GLY A 291 -12.34 -22.00 1.44
N GLY A 292 -13.63 -21.79 1.72
CA GLY A 292 -14.29 -22.17 2.97
C GLY A 292 -13.92 -21.33 4.19
N SER A 293 -13.40 -20.12 4.00
CA SER A 293 -12.97 -19.18 5.04
C SER A 293 -13.91 -17.98 5.20
N TYR A 294 -15.06 -17.97 4.51
CA TYR A 294 -16.03 -16.88 4.62
C TYR A 294 -16.81 -16.94 5.94
N ARG A 295 -16.79 -15.84 6.69
CA ARG A 295 -17.64 -15.61 7.85
C ARG A 295 -18.42 -14.30 7.68
N ALA A 296 -19.73 -14.43 7.53
CA ALA A 296 -20.62 -13.28 7.36
C ALA A 296 -20.65 -12.42 8.64
N PRO A 297 -20.65 -11.08 8.52
CA PRO A 297 -20.90 -10.20 9.64
C PRO A 297 -22.31 -10.36 10.21
N GLU A 298 -22.41 -10.31 11.54
CA GLU A 298 -23.69 -10.31 12.25
C GLU A 298 -24.42 -8.99 11.96
N GLN A 299 -25.76 -9.03 11.84
CA GLN A 299 -26.56 -7.83 11.53
C GLN A 299 -26.36 -6.71 12.57
N GLU A 300 -26.16 -7.09 13.83
CA GLU A 300 -25.87 -6.20 14.95
C GLU A 300 -24.65 -5.30 14.72
N MET A 301 -23.66 -5.77 13.97
CA MET A 301 -22.44 -5.00 13.69
C MET A 301 -22.77 -3.73 12.89
N PHE A 302 -23.77 -3.76 12.01
CA PHE A 302 -24.18 -2.60 11.20
C PHE A 302 -25.01 -1.58 12.00
N HIS A 303 -25.43 -1.92 13.23
CA HIS A 303 -26.10 -1.00 14.13
C HIS A 303 -25.07 -0.40 15.09
N LYS A 304 -24.65 0.84 14.80
CA LYS A 304 -23.60 1.55 15.53
C LYS A 304 -23.75 1.49 17.06
N GLU A 305 -24.96 1.70 17.58
CA GLU A 305 -25.20 1.68 19.02
C GLU A 305 -25.02 0.30 19.66
N VAL A 306 -25.36 -0.76 18.93
CA VAL A 306 -25.21 -2.16 19.38
C VAL A 306 -23.75 -2.58 19.31
N LYS A 307 -23.11 -2.36 18.16
CA LYS A 307 -21.68 -2.62 17.93
C LYS A 307 -20.79 -1.94 18.98
N MET A 308 -21.14 -0.72 19.38
CA MET A 308 -20.38 0.06 20.37
C MET A 308 -20.90 -0.10 21.80
N SER A 309 -21.67 -1.15 22.09
CA SER A 309 -22.17 -1.43 23.43
C SER A 309 -21.20 -2.31 24.23
N GLU A 310 -21.14 -2.09 25.55
CA GLU A 310 -20.32 -2.93 26.43
C GLU A 310 -20.73 -4.41 26.39
N GLU A 311 -22.02 -4.71 26.22
CA GLU A 311 -22.53 -6.08 26.13
C GLU A 311 -21.98 -6.79 24.90
N HIS A 312 -22.01 -6.12 23.75
CA HIS A 312 -21.46 -6.64 22.51
C HIS A 312 -19.95 -6.87 22.63
N TRP A 313 -19.20 -5.88 23.14
CA TRP A 313 -17.75 -6.02 23.36
C TRP A 313 -17.41 -7.19 24.28
N LYS A 314 -18.15 -7.38 25.38
CA LYS A 314 -17.95 -8.54 26.27
C LYS A 314 -18.14 -9.88 25.54
N LYS A 315 -19.15 -9.98 24.66
CA LYS A 315 -19.39 -11.17 23.83
C LYS A 315 -18.26 -11.39 22.83
N GLU A 316 -17.87 -10.35 22.09
CA GLU A 316 -16.79 -10.42 21.09
C GLU A 316 -15.44 -10.78 21.71
N VAL A 317 -15.06 -10.10 22.79
CA VAL A 317 -13.81 -10.32 23.52
C VAL A 317 -13.70 -11.77 23.98
N LYS A 318 -14.77 -12.32 24.58
CA LYS A 318 -14.76 -13.71 25.05
C LYS A 318 -14.52 -14.71 23.92
N VAL A 319 -15.09 -14.46 22.74
CA VAL A 319 -14.90 -15.32 21.56
C VAL A 319 -13.47 -15.16 21.02
N MET A 320 -13.01 -13.92 20.89
CA MET A 320 -11.67 -13.60 20.39
C MET A 320 -10.59 -14.19 21.29
N GLU A 321 -10.67 -14.04 22.61
CA GLU A 321 -9.67 -14.57 23.56
C GLU A 321 -9.55 -16.09 23.47
N LYS A 322 -10.67 -16.79 23.25
CA LYS A 322 -10.64 -18.24 23.03
C LYS A 322 -9.86 -18.59 21.76
N ILE A 323 -10.15 -17.91 20.65
CA ILE A 323 -9.49 -18.17 19.37
C ILE A 323 -8.01 -17.80 19.45
N GLN A 324 -7.69 -16.67 20.07
CA GLN A 324 -6.32 -16.24 20.24
C GLN A 324 -5.52 -17.23 21.09
N LEU A 325 -6.09 -17.77 22.18
CA LEU A 325 -5.42 -18.80 22.97
C LEU A 325 -5.13 -20.06 22.13
N GLU A 326 -6.06 -20.45 21.25
CA GLU A 326 -5.88 -21.59 20.34
C GLU A 326 -4.78 -21.33 19.29
N VAL A 327 -4.66 -20.10 18.78
CA VAL A 327 -3.72 -19.74 17.69
C VAL A 327 -2.34 -19.35 18.21
N GLU A 328 -2.29 -18.56 19.28
CA GLU A 328 -1.07 -17.92 19.79
C GLU A 328 -0.52 -18.58 21.05
N GLY A 329 -1.39 -19.16 21.89
CA GLY A 329 -1.04 -19.82 23.14
C GLY A 329 -1.02 -18.91 24.37
N GLU A 330 -0.48 -17.69 24.25
CA GLU A 330 -0.47 -16.68 25.29
C GLU A 330 -0.69 -15.27 24.70
N ASP A 331 -1.29 -14.38 25.49
CA ASP A 331 -1.48 -12.97 25.12
C ASP A 331 -0.35 -12.12 25.70
N ASP A 332 0.55 -11.63 24.84
CA ASP A 332 1.71 -10.80 25.16
C ASP A 332 1.44 -9.28 25.00
N ARG A 333 0.17 -8.89 24.83
CA ARG A 333 -0.23 -7.50 24.55
C ARG A 333 -0.60 -6.73 25.83
N GLU A 334 -0.27 -5.44 25.84
CA GLU A 334 -0.63 -4.49 26.92
C GLU A 334 -1.80 -3.59 26.49
N TYR A 335 -2.95 -3.78 27.13
CA TYR A 335 -4.16 -2.99 26.90
C TYR A 335 -4.24 -1.75 27.80
N GLU A 336 -5.04 -0.76 27.40
CA GLU A 336 -5.40 0.31 28.35
C GLU A 336 -6.17 -0.27 29.54
N PRO A 337 -5.91 0.19 30.77
CA PRO A 337 -6.67 -0.24 31.93
C PRO A 337 -8.15 0.12 31.71
N GLU A 338 -9.07 -0.79 32.07
CA GLU A 338 -10.50 -0.47 32.08
C GLU A 338 -10.68 0.84 32.85
N ILE A 339 -11.27 1.84 32.20
CA ILE A 339 -11.71 3.04 32.89
C ILE A 339 -12.78 2.53 33.85
N GLU A 340 -12.44 2.34 35.13
CA GLU A 340 -13.44 2.20 36.18
C GLU A 340 -14.33 3.43 36.03
N THR A 341 -15.52 3.24 35.46
CA THR A 341 -16.58 4.23 35.49
C THR A 341 -16.81 4.51 36.96
N LYS A 342 -16.14 5.54 37.50
CA LYS A 342 -16.49 6.13 38.78
C LYS A 342 -17.97 6.45 38.64
N LYS A 343 -18.79 5.62 39.28
CA LYS A 343 -20.20 5.91 39.51
C LYS A 343 -20.22 7.34 40.06
N ARG A 344 -20.65 8.30 39.23
CA ARG A 344 -21.05 9.61 39.72
C ARG A 344 -22.28 9.32 40.58
N GLN A 345 -22.05 9.21 41.88
CA GLN A 345 -23.09 9.34 42.90
C GLN A 345 -23.58 10.79 42.92
#